data_AF-A0A089K4X1-F1
#
_entry.id   AF-A0A089K4X1-F1
#
_cell.length_a   1.000
_cell.length_b   1.000
_cell.length_c   1.000
_cell.angle_alpha   90.00
_cell.angle_beta   90.00
_cell.angle_gamma   90.00
#
_symmetry.space_group_name_H-M   'P 1'
#
loop_
_entity.id
_entity.type
_entity.pdbx_description
1 polymer ?
#
loop_
_entity_poly.entity_id
_entity_poly.type
_entity_poly.pdbx_seq_one_letter_code
_entity_poly.pdbx_strand_id
1 'polypeptide(L)'
;MLVALEMDYFSEGYRTMHSNCVDLPMAGAAGFHQYENYFYYTFLYAIMMNWGEAAGGDWVASRRSILNKLGLTLKVTEVLDAAGLLSVIHMNIDQQCPVVMIANYNYLFFLSQYGTVIDDHAVLITEYDSARRLIVIRENQLNKEVTLNVMKGEPFFKLQLTEEMIADIWNKSNASFKEIRNYCYNKLFSVAKIGESEVHSYLELVEDFAQCYKNRSSHLIESVERFNDNVSLMEGLNDANAIAVEFEGMRRSYHGSAIIMFDIFEKALPWVSAHEEWGQIFGGFRDQYIKFRYHLISSLHADTLRRKLMPPDRILQLTEEIRQLDTELFSLLEELILHHSQHHNQQVLGNAAQALINYAACAEVSADSEYSPDPETVCRASQAVNGRRENWITDSWHSDKSQPVHWLMLDLLKQRELLRFVIRHSPAPGYITMDYELQGSNDKEQWEQIAAVRNNESVLTAHEADGCSFRYIRLYITYPAQNDFQARIFELEVWGPAVTHATKN
;
A
#
# COMPACT_ATOMS: atom_id res chain seq x y z
N MET A 1 -14.22 27.91 3.43
CA MET A 1 -14.88 26.59 3.38
C MET A 1 -13.76 25.58 3.34
N LEU A 2 -13.75 24.63 4.27
CA LEU A 2 -12.74 23.57 4.32
C LEU A 2 -13.10 22.49 3.30
N VAL A 3 -12.16 22.13 2.44
CA VAL A 3 -12.23 20.98 1.56
C VAL A 3 -11.02 20.11 1.86
N ALA A 4 -11.25 18.82 2.14
CA ALA A 4 -10.22 17.90 2.59
C ALA A 4 -10.32 16.56 1.87
N LEU A 5 -9.16 16.01 1.51
CA LEU A 5 -9.00 14.65 1.04
C LEU A 5 -8.75 13.72 2.22
N GLU A 6 -9.65 12.75 2.42
CA GLU A 6 -9.47 11.71 3.44
C GLU A 6 -8.39 10.73 3.00
N MET A 7 -7.21 10.86 3.61
CA MET A 7 -6.03 10.08 3.30
C MET A 7 -5.44 9.48 4.58
N ASP A 8 -5.05 8.21 4.49
CA ASP A 8 -4.36 7.51 5.57
C ASP A 8 -2.98 8.13 5.88
N TYR A 9 -2.42 7.80 7.04
CA TYR A 9 -1.09 8.26 7.44
C TYR A 9 0.03 7.36 6.88
N PHE A 10 -0.28 6.15 6.43
CA PHE A 10 0.66 5.13 5.97
C PHE A 10 1.74 4.78 7.02
N SER A 11 1.33 4.61 8.28
CA SER A 11 2.23 4.25 9.39
C SER A 11 2.92 2.90 9.18
N GLU A 12 2.25 1.97 8.51
CA GLU A 12 2.77 0.66 8.11
C GLU A 12 3.54 0.69 6.78
N GLY A 13 3.76 1.88 6.23
CA GLY A 13 4.47 2.09 4.99
C GLY A 13 6.00 2.01 5.13
N TYR A 14 6.69 2.75 4.27
CA TYR A 14 8.14 2.72 4.16
C TYR A 14 8.78 4.04 4.59
N ARG A 15 10.10 4.00 4.75
CA ARG A 15 10.93 5.14 5.13
C ARG A 15 11.68 5.66 3.91
N THR A 16 12.12 6.91 3.94
CA THR A 16 12.88 7.57 2.86
C THR A 16 14.17 6.82 2.51
N MET A 17 14.73 6.05 3.44
CA MET A 17 15.89 5.17 3.18
C MET A 17 15.56 3.91 2.34
N HIS A 18 14.29 3.54 2.22
CA HIS A 18 13.83 2.42 1.40
C HIS A 18 13.48 2.84 -0.04
N SER A 19 13.04 4.09 -0.23
CA SER A 19 12.73 4.68 -1.54
C SER A 19 13.37 6.07 -1.62
N ASN A 20 12.61 7.17 -1.67
CA ASN A 20 13.13 8.54 -1.57
C ASN A 20 12.03 9.54 -1.16
N CYS A 21 12.43 10.79 -0.97
CA CYS A 21 11.59 11.90 -0.49
C CYS A 21 10.58 12.42 -1.52
N VAL A 22 10.58 11.92 -2.75
CA VAL A 22 9.64 12.30 -3.82
C VAL A 22 8.67 11.17 -4.13
N ASP A 23 9.19 9.95 -4.32
CA ASP A 23 8.40 8.78 -4.70
C ASP A 23 7.58 8.23 -3.51
N LEU A 24 7.94 8.50 -2.24
CA LEU A 24 7.06 8.20 -1.09
C LEU A 24 5.82 9.09 -1.05
N PRO A 25 5.91 10.43 -1.14
CA PRO A 25 4.76 11.29 -1.40
C PRO A 25 3.95 10.87 -2.63
N MET A 26 4.59 10.47 -3.73
CA MET A 26 3.88 9.96 -4.91
C MET A 26 3.08 8.69 -4.59
N ALA A 27 3.65 7.77 -3.82
CA ALA A 27 2.96 6.60 -3.31
C ALA A 27 1.79 6.98 -2.39
N GLY A 28 1.94 7.99 -1.53
CA GLY A 28 0.85 8.51 -0.69
C GLY A 28 -0.30 9.09 -1.51
N ALA A 29 0.02 9.83 -2.58
CA ALA A 29 -0.99 10.32 -3.53
C ALA A 29 -1.69 9.18 -4.29
N ALA A 30 -0.98 8.10 -4.62
CA ALA A 30 -1.60 6.90 -5.19
C ALA A 30 -2.49 6.19 -4.16
N GLY A 31 -2.00 6.08 -2.93
CA GLY A 31 -2.66 5.47 -1.78
C GLY A 31 -3.96 6.18 -1.35
N PHE A 32 -4.11 7.46 -1.66
CA PHE A 32 -5.38 8.18 -1.49
C PHE A 32 -6.51 7.57 -2.32
N HIS A 33 -6.24 7.14 -3.56
CA HIS A 33 -7.28 6.56 -4.42
C HIS A 33 -7.67 5.14 -3.99
N GLN A 34 -6.71 4.40 -3.45
CA GLN A 34 -6.90 3.08 -2.84
C GLN A 34 -5.69 2.79 -1.95
N TYR A 35 -5.91 2.37 -0.70
CA TYR A 35 -4.85 2.18 0.29
C TYR A 35 -3.69 1.31 -0.22
N GLU A 36 -3.99 0.20 -0.89
CA GLU A 36 -2.99 -0.73 -1.41
C GLU A 36 -2.08 -0.11 -2.49
N ASN A 37 -2.55 0.92 -3.21
CA ASN A 37 -1.77 1.58 -4.26
C ASN A 37 -0.51 2.25 -3.72
N TYR A 38 -0.44 2.60 -2.43
CA TYR A 38 0.81 3.03 -1.80
C TYR A 38 1.89 1.94 -1.89
N PHE A 39 1.50 0.70 -1.57
CA PHE A 39 2.39 -0.45 -1.57
C PHE A 39 2.69 -0.93 -2.99
N TYR A 40 1.70 -0.93 -3.88
CA TYR A 40 1.90 -1.29 -5.29
C TYR A 40 2.84 -0.31 -5.99
N TYR A 41 2.65 1.00 -5.78
CA TYR A 41 3.52 2.02 -6.35
C TYR A 41 4.98 1.85 -5.90
N THR A 42 5.20 1.66 -4.60
CA THR A 42 6.55 1.53 -4.04
C THR A 42 7.25 0.25 -4.52
N PHE A 43 6.51 -0.85 -4.70
CA PHE A 43 7.02 -2.08 -5.30
C PHE A 43 7.38 -1.91 -6.78
N LEU A 44 6.48 -1.34 -7.58
CA LEU A 44 6.73 -1.08 -9.00
C LEU A 44 7.91 -0.12 -9.21
N TYR A 45 8.04 0.88 -8.32
CA TYR A 45 9.21 1.75 -8.28
C TYR A 45 10.48 0.98 -7.94
N ALA A 46 10.45 0.10 -6.94
CA ALA A 46 11.60 -0.76 -6.58
C ALA A 46 12.05 -1.64 -7.75
N ILE A 47 11.11 -2.23 -8.49
CA ILE A 47 11.39 -3.00 -9.71
C ILE A 47 12.02 -2.11 -10.77
N MET A 48 11.44 -0.94 -11.04
CA MET A 48 11.96 0.01 -12.02
C MET A 48 13.43 0.37 -11.72
N MET A 49 13.76 0.62 -10.45
CA MET A 49 15.12 0.96 -10.04
C MET A 49 16.11 -0.20 -10.17
N ASN A 50 15.67 -1.45 -10.03
CA ASN A 50 16.56 -2.61 -10.09
C ASN A 50 16.63 -3.30 -11.45
N TRP A 51 15.55 -3.35 -12.24
CA TRP A 51 15.49 -4.09 -13.51
C TRP A 51 14.66 -3.42 -14.63
N GLY A 52 13.93 -2.34 -14.34
CA GLY A 52 13.03 -1.72 -15.32
C GLY A 52 13.71 -0.67 -16.19
N GLU A 53 13.16 -0.42 -17.38
CA GLU A 53 13.66 0.66 -18.22
C GLU A 53 13.06 1.99 -17.76
N ALA A 54 13.89 2.91 -17.26
CA ALA A 54 13.47 4.30 -17.10
C ALA A 54 13.16 4.86 -18.49
N ALA A 55 12.03 5.55 -18.68
CA ALA A 55 11.49 5.98 -19.97
C ALA A 55 12.42 7.00 -20.68
N GLY A 56 13.55 6.55 -21.23
CA GLY A 56 14.59 7.39 -21.82
C GLY A 56 15.21 8.41 -20.84
N GLY A 57 15.14 8.15 -19.52
CA GLY A 57 15.54 9.12 -18.50
C GLY A 57 14.52 10.23 -18.21
N ASP A 58 13.32 10.20 -18.83
CA ASP A 58 12.24 11.13 -18.49
C ASP A 58 11.61 10.76 -17.14
N TRP A 59 11.84 11.63 -16.15
CA TRP A 59 11.35 11.47 -14.79
C TRP A 59 9.82 11.36 -14.73
N VAL A 60 9.10 12.23 -15.44
CA VAL A 60 7.63 12.28 -15.43
C VAL A 60 7.06 11.04 -16.10
N ALA A 61 7.58 10.70 -17.29
CA ALA A 61 7.10 9.55 -18.04
C ALA A 61 7.29 8.24 -17.26
N SER A 62 8.41 8.10 -16.54
CA SER A 62 8.70 6.93 -15.71
C SER A 62 7.72 6.78 -14.54
N ARG A 63 7.36 7.87 -13.85
CA ARG A 63 6.34 7.79 -12.78
C ARG A 63 4.94 7.59 -13.33
N ARG A 64 4.65 8.18 -14.49
CA ARG A 64 3.37 8.00 -15.18
C ARG A 64 3.18 6.54 -15.61
N SER A 65 4.21 5.84 -16.07
CA SER A 65 4.08 4.42 -16.45
C SER A 65 3.72 3.54 -15.24
N ILE A 66 4.30 3.81 -14.07
CA ILE A 66 3.93 3.13 -12.81
C ILE A 66 2.48 3.43 -12.44
N LEU A 67 2.10 4.71 -12.40
CA LEU A 67 0.74 5.11 -12.01
C LEU A 67 -0.33 4.57 -12.96
N ASN A 68 -0.05 4.51 -14.26
CA ASN A 68 -0.98 3.99 -15.25
C ASN A 68 -1.36 2.52 -14.98
N LYS A 69 -0.42 1.69 -14.52
CA LYS A 69 -0.71 0.29 -14.08
C LYS A 69 -1.71 0.25 -12.92
N LEU A 70 -1.83 1.32 -12.15
CA LEU A 70 -2.73 1.44 -11.01
C LEU A 70 -4.06 2.14 -11.37
N GLY A 71 -4.33 2.38 -12.65
CA GLY A 71 -5.50 3.14 -13.10
C GLY A 71 -5.41 4.64 -12.81
N LEU A 72 -4.20 5.14 -12.51
CA LEU A 72 -3.91 6.52 -12.14
C LEU A 72 -3.02 7.20 -13.19
N THR A 73 -2.88 8.52 -13.13
CA THR A 73 -1.92 9.24 -13.96
C THR A 73 -1.27 10.40 -13.21
N LEU A 74 -0.02 10.68 -13.58
CA LEU A 74 0.70 11.88 -13.16
C LEU A 74 0.32 13.05 -14.07
N LYS A 75 -0.55 13.93 -13.58
CA LYS A 75 -0.85 15.22 -14.20
C LYS A 75 0.28 16.20 -13.89
N VAL A 76 0.69 16.95 -14.91
CA VAL A 76 1.65 18.06 -14.78
C VAL A 76 0.92 19.32 -15.19
N THR A 77 0.85 20.29 -14.29
CA THR A 77 0.21 21.58 -14.55
C THR A 77 1.26 22.68 -14.49
N GLU A 78 1.32 23.52 -15.53
CA GLU A 78 2.17 24.69 -15.52
C GLU A 78 1.56 25.79 -14.64
N VAL A 79 2.41 26.41 -13.80
CA VAL A 79 2.04 27.45 -12.83
C VAL A 79 2.99 28.62 -13.01
N LEU A 80 2.43 29.80 -13.30
CA LEU A 80 3.21 31.00 -13.64
C LEU A 80 3.51 31.89 -12.44
N ASP A 81 2.62 31.89 -11.45
CA ASP A 81 2.72 32.74 -10.27
C ASP A 81 2.00 32.10 -9.06
N ALA A 82 2.13 32.76 -7.91
CA ALA A 82 1.52 32.31 -6.66
C ALA A 82 -0.02 32.25 -6.68
N ALA A 83 -0.69 33.14 -7.43
CA ALA A 83 -2.14 33.12 -7.53
C ALA A 83 -2.62 31.92 -8.37
N GLY A 84 -1.90 31.62 -9.45
CA GLY A 84 -2.04 30.42 -10.24
C GLY A 84 -1.80 29.16 -9.40
N LEU A 85 -0.77 29.14 -8.56
CA LEU A 85 -0.46 28.02 -7.67
C LEU A 85 -1.66 27.66 -6.79
N LEU A 86 -2.19 28.64 -6.05
CA LEU A 86 -3.32 28.42 -5.14
C LEU A 86 -4.57 27.97 -5.90
N SER A 87 -4.82 28.56 -7.07
CA SER A 87 -5.95 28.18 -7.93
C SER A 87 -5.85 26.73 -8.41
N VAL A 88 -4.65 26.31 -8.82
CA VAL A 88 -4.40 24.92 -9.26
C VAL A 88 -4.50 23.95 -8.08
N ILE A 89 -4.01 24.33 -6.89
CA ILE A 89 -4.19 23.52 -5.68
C ILE A 89 -5.68 23.31 -5.41
N HIS A 90 -6.47 24.38 -5.29
CA HIS A 90 -7.90 24.28 -5.00
C HIS A 90 -8.63 23.41 -6.04
N MET A 91 -8.38 23.66 -7.33
CA MET A 91 -8.98 22.87 -8.42
C MET A 91 -8.68 21.37 -8.29
N ASN A 92 -7.44 20.98 -7.97
CA ASN A 92 -7.09 19.57 -7.85
C ASN A 92 -7.72 18.94 -6.60
N ILE A 93 -7.74 19.64 -5.47
CA ILE A 93 -8.40 19.14 -4.25
C ILE A 93 -9.91 18.98 -4.47
N ASP A 94 -10.57 19.94 -5.13
CA ASP A 94 -11.99 19.83 -5.49
C ASP A 94 -12.26 18.63 -6.42
N GLN A 95 -11.28 18.27 -7.26
CA GLN A 95 -11.34 17.12 -8.18
C GLN A 95 -10.85 15.80 -7.56
N GLN A 96 -10.68 15.72 -6.23
CA GLN A 96 -10.17 14.52 -5.56
C GLN A 96 -8.81 14.06 -6.14
N CYS A 97 -7.95 15.02 -6.45
CA CYS A 97 -6.60 14.78 -6.97
C CYS A 97 -5.58 15.32 -5.96
N PRO A 98 -4.95 14.46 -5.13
CA PRO A 98 -3.87 14.89 -4.27
C PRO A 98 -2.76 15.56 -5.07
N VAL A 99 -2.28 16.69 -4.55
CA VAL A 99 -1.23 17.48 -5.19
C VAL A 99 0.11 17.07 -4.57
N VAL A 100 1.09 16.79 -5.42
CA VAL A 100 2.48 16.53 -5.04
C VAL A 100 3.28 17.77 -5.43
N MET A 101 3.61 18.61 -4.45
CA MET A 101 4.44 19.79 -4.68
C MET A 101 5.89 19.44 -4.38
N ILE A 102 6.75 19.47 -5.40
CA ILE A 102 8.20 19.35 -5.21
C ILE A 102 8.73 20.74 -4.82
N ALA A 103 9.43 20.79 -3.70
CA ALA A 103 10.07 21.97 -3.14
C ALA A 103 11.54 21.66 -2.83
N ASN A 104 12.34 22.71 -2.66
CA ASN A 104 13.74 22.54 -2.25
C ASN A 104 13.79 22.51 -0.71
N TYR A 105 14.46 21.51 -0.13
CA TYR A 105 14.65 21.38 1.33
C TYR A 105 15.11 22.68 1.99
N ASN A 106 15.93 23.47 1.29
CA ASN A 106 16.47 24.73 1.76
C ASN A 106 15.41 25.74 2.19
N TYR A 107 14.17 25.61 1.69
CA TYR A 107 13.06 26.53 1.94
C TYR A 107 11.93 25.94 2.80
N LEU A 108 12.08 24.72 3.29
CA LEU A 108 11.10 24.05 4.14
C LEU A 108 11.38 24.30 5.62
N PHE A 109 10.96 25.47 6.12
CA PHE A 109 11.27 25.96 7.48
C PHE A 109 10.85 25.02 8.64
N PHE A 110 9.92 24.09 8.37
CA PHE A 110 9.43 23.12 9.35
C PHE A 110 10.26 21.81 9.39
N LEU A 111 11.30 21.70 8.57
CA LEU A 111 12.23 20.58 8.55
C LEU A 111 13.64 21.00 9.00
N SER A 112 14.42 20.07 9.54
CA SER A 112 15.78 20.33 10.04
C SER A 112 16.77 20.74 8.94
N GLN A 113 16.45 20.46 7.67
CA GLN A 113 17.24 20.75 6.49
C GLN A 113 17.13 22.21 6.01
N TYR A 114 16.22 23.00 6.60
CA TYR A 114 16.03 24.40 6.26
C TYR A 114 17.34 25.19 6.32
N GLY A 115 17.65 25.93 5.25
CA GLY A 115 18.86 26.75 5.16
C GLY A 115 20.18 25.97 5.05
N THR A 116 20.16 24.63 4.98
CA THR A 116 21.37 23.80 5.05
C THR A 116 21.53 22.79 3.92
N VAL A 117 20.44 22.34 3.30
CA VAL A 117 20.45 21.32 2.23
C VAL A 117 19.77 21.84 0.98
N ILE A 118 20.45 21.77 -0.16
CA ILE A 118 19.90 22.08 -1.49
C ILE A 118 19.60 20.75 -2.18
N ASP A 119 18.38 20.24 -2.01
CA ASP A 119 17.92 19.01 -2.64
C ASP A 119 16.38 19.00 -2.77
N ASP A 120 15.87 18.12 -3.63
CA ASP A 120 14.44 18.01 -3.93
C ASP A 120 13.71 17.26 -2.79
N HIS A 121 12.54 17.77 -2.40
CA HIS A 121 11.64 17.15 -1.43
C HIS A 121 10.19 17.34 -1.88
N ALA A 122 9.37 16.30 -1.79
CA ALA A 122 7.95 16.45 -2.11
C ALA A 122 7.09 16.56 -0.85
N VAL A 123 6.17 17.52 -0.86
CA VAL A 123 5.09 17.62 0.11
C VAL A 123 3.78 17.25 -0.56
N LEU A 124 2.93 16.51 0.16
CA LEU A 124 1.57 16.26 -0.29
C LEU A 124 0.68 17.40 0.17
N ILE A 125 -0.15 17.93 -0.72
CA ILE A 125 -1.20 18.89 -0.38
C ILE A 125 -2.53 18.16 -0.53
N THR A 126 -3.32 18.17 0.54
CA THR A 126 -4.54 17.36 0.64
C THR A 126 -5.76 18.15 1.08
N GLU A 127 -5.60 19.37 1.57
CA GLU A 127 -6.74 20.17 2.05
C GLU A 127 -6.46 21.67 1.85
N TYR A 128 -7.54 22.44 1.75
CA TYR A 128 -7.49 23.90 1.87
C TYR A 128 -8.69 24.42 2.65
N ASP A 129 -8.52 25.55 3.34
CA ASP A 129 -9.61 26.31 3.95
C ASP A 129 -9.59 27.75 3.44
N SER A 130 -10.49 28.04 2.50
CA SER A 130 -10.62 29.37 1.89
C SER A 130 -11.09 30.46 2.86
N ALA A 131 -11.75 30.10 3.97
CA ALA A 131 -12.22 31.08 4.95
C ALA A 131 -11.07 31.55 5.85
N ARG A 132 -10.14 30.64 6.16
CA ARG A 132 -8.97 30.89 7.00
C ARG A 132 -7.70 31.16 6.20
N ARG A 133 -7.75 31.02 4.87
CA ARG A 133 -6.62 31.14 3.93
C ARG A 133 -5.48 30.18 4.29
N LEU A 134 -5.86 28.92 4.50
CA LEU A 134 -4.96 27.85 4.89
C LEU A 134 -4.86 26.77 3.81
N ILE A 135 -3.69 26.18 3.69
CA ILE A 135 -3.41 24.95 2.96
C ILE A 135 -2.90 23.92 3.97
N VAL A 136 -3.37 22.68 3.87
CA VAL A 136 -2.90 21.58 4.72
C VAL A 136 -2.04 20.65 3.91
N ILE A 137 -0.78 20.56 4.34
CA ILE A 137 0.19 19.62 3.79
C ILE A 137 0.26 18.34 4.63
N ARG A 138 0.79 17.30 4.01
CA ARG A 138 1.04 15.97 4.56
C ARG A 138 2.54 15.71 4.36
N GLU A 139 3.29 15.72 5.46
CA GLU A 139 4.75 15.65 5.47
C GLU A 139 5.21 14.43 6.27
N ASN A 140 6.09 13.61 5.69
CA ASN A 140 6.54 12.36 6.27
C ASN A 140 7.87 12.45 7.04
N GLN A 141 8.59 13.58 6.97
CA GLN A 141 9.80 13.83 7.77
C GLN A 141 9.52 14.55 9.10
N LEU A 142 8.28 14.95 9.39
CA LEU A 142 7.94 15.58 10.68
C LEU A 142 8.14 14.58 11.83
N ASN A 143 8.76 15.06 12.92
CA ASN A 143 9.02 14.28 14.13
C ASN A 143 9.76 12.95 13.90
N LYS A 144 10.63 12.92 12.87
CA LYS A 144 11.37 11.71 12.47
C LYS A 144 12.09 11.01 13.63
N GLU A 145 12.69 11.75 14.55
CA GLU A 145 13.38 11.18 15.72
C GLU A 145 12.48 10.32 16.61
N VAL A 146 11.19 10.67 16.67
CA VAL A 146 10.19 9.91 17.43
C VAL A 146 9.67 8.75 16.60
N THR A 147 9.24 9.01 15.36
CA THR A 147 8.61 7.98 14.52
C THR A 147 9.53 6.83 14.19
N LEU A 148 10.85 7.07 14.05
CA LEU A 148 11.84 6.02 13.79
C LEU A 148 11.84 4.91 14.84
N ASN A 149 11.43 5.20 16.07
CA ASN A 149 11.47 4.26 17.20
C ASN A 149 10.14 3.55 17.47
N VAL A 150 9.02 4.06 16.93
CA VAL A 150 7.67 3.57 17.29
C VAL A 150 6.83 3.14 16.09
N MET A 151 7.16 3.58 14.87
CA MET A 151 6.44 3.23 13.65
C MET A 151 7.31 2.44 12.68
N LYS A 152 6.68 1.56 11.87
CA LYS A 152 7.36 0.85 10.78
C LYS A 152 7.82 1.83 9.70
N GLY A 153 6.89 2.64 9.18
CA GLY A 153 7.11 3.63 8.13
C GLY A 153 7.33 5.06 8.64
N GLU A 154 7.47 5.99 7.70
CA GLU A 154 7.44 7.44 7.94
C GLU A 154 6.03 7.98 7.62
N PRO A 155 5.17 8.19 8.64
CA PRO A 155 3.77 8.55 8.42
C PRO A 155 3.60 10.01 7.95
N PHE A 156 2.57 10.26 7.13
CA PHE A 156 2.26 11.58 6.57
C PHE A 156 1.45 12.45 7.54
N PHE A 157 2.14 13.19 8.41
CA PHE A 157 1.50 14.08 9.37
C PHE A 157 0.97 15.35 8.72
N LYS A 158 -0.18 15.81 9.22
CA LYS A 158 -0.79 17.06 8.79
C LYS A 158 -0.03 18.26 9.35
N LEU A 159 0.24 19.24 8.51
CA LEU A 159 0.71 20.57 8.92
C LEU A 159 -0.12 21.64 8.21
N GLN A 160 -0.69 22.55 8.98
CA GLN A 160 -1.46 23.68 8.45
C GLN A 160 -0.53 24.86 8.20
N LEU A 161 -0.54 25.38 6.98
CA LEU A 161 0.25 26.52 6.54
C LEU A 161 -0.67 27.60 5.96
N THR A 162 -0.28 28.87 6.04
CA THR A 162 -1.02 29.92 5.33
C THR A 162 -0.78 29.81 3.82
N GLU A 163 -1.71 30.30 3.01
CA GLU A 163 -1.52 30.45 1.57
C GLU A 163 -0.22 31.19 1.23
N GLU A 164 0.12 32.21 2.02
CA GLU A 164 1.36 33.00 1.86
C GLU A 164 2.62 32.15 2.10
N MET A 165 2.62 31.30 3.13
CA MET A 165 3.74 30.40 3.40
C MET A 165 3.95 29.39 2.27
N ILE A 166 2.88 28.80 1.73
CA ILE A 166 2.98 27.89 0.58
C ILE A 166 3.50 28.62 -0.66
N ALA A 167 2.97 29.81 -0.94
CA ALA A 167 3.42 30.63 -2.05
C ALA A 167 4.90 31.01 -1.93
N ASP A 168 5.38 31.37 -0.73
CA ASP A 168 6.78 31.70 -0.48
C ASP A 168 7.70 30.48 -0.69
N ILE A 169 7.34 29.31 -0.15
CA ILE A 169 8.06 28.05 -0.36
C ILE A 169 8.17 27.73 -1.86
N TRP A 170 7.05 27.82 -2.59
CA TRP A 170 7.03 27.54 -4.01
C TRP A 170 7.87 28.53 -4.80
N ASN A 171 7.71 29.84 -4.58
CA ASN A 171 8.47 30.88 -5.29
C ASN A 171 9.99 30.71 -5.12
N LYS A 172 10.43 30.50 -3.87
CA LYS A 172 11.86 30.28 -3.56
C LYS A 172 12.39 29.00 -4.18
N SER A 173 11.65 27.90 -4.06
CA SER A 173 12.03 26.62 -4.66
C SER A 173 12.11 26.73 -6.19
N ASN A 174 11.11 27.35 -6.80
CA ASN A 174 10.99 27.51 -8.25
C ASN A 174 12.11 28.39 -8.83
N ALA A 175 12.53 29.45 -8.12
CA ALA A 175 13.69 30.23 -8.49
C ALA A 175 14.96 29.36 -8.57
N SER A 176 15.14 28.39 -7.66
CA SER A 176 16.27 27.45 -7.71
C SER A 176 16.14 26.40 -8.81
N PHE A 177 14.93 25.95 -9.12
CA PHE A 177 14.69 24.90 -10.12
C PHE A 177 14.95 25.35 -11.55
N LYS A 178 14.80 26.64 -11.86
CA LYS A 178 15.07 27.20 -13.19
C LYS A 178 16.45 26.82 -13.72
N GLU A 179 17.44 26.77 -12.83
CA GLU A 179 18.84 26.54 -13.17
C GLU A 179 19.25 25.08 -12.98
N ILE A 180 18.68 24.39 -11.98
CA ILE A 180 19.21 23.11 -11.47
C ILE A 180 18.29 21.91 -11.79
N ARG A 181 16.99 22.15 -12.04
CA ARG A 181 15.93 21.13 -12.15
C ARG A 181 14.76 21.58 -13.05
N ASN A 182 14.99 21.67 -14.37
CA ASN A 182 13.99 22.15 -15.33
C ASN A 182 12.67 21.33 -15.37
N TYR A 183 12.69 20.08 -14.90
CA TYR A 183 11.46 19.28 -14.83
C TYR A 183 10.50 19.71 -13.70
N CYS A 184 10.97 20.43 -12.68
CA CYS A 184 10.16 21.02 -11.60
C CYS A 184 9.81 22.49 -11.84
N TYR A 185 10.58 23.19 -12.67
CA TYR A 185 10.38 24.62 -12.92
C TYR A 185 8.98 24.93 -13.46
N ASN A 186 8.27 25.85 -12.80
CA ASN A 186 6.89 26.27 -13.07
C ASN A 186 5.90 25.10 -13.14
N LYS A 187 6.13 24.00 -12.43
CA LYS A 187 5.28 22.81 -12.52
C LYS A 187 4.74 22.41 -11.16
N LEU A 188 3.49 21.98 -11.17
CA LEU A 188 2.83 21.31 -10.06
C LEU A 188 2.35 19.94 -10.54
N PHE A 189 2.48 18.93 -9.67
CA PHE A 189 2.09 17.58 -9.98
C PHE A 189 0.83 17.20 -9.21
N SER A 190 -0.04 16.40 -9.81
CA SER A 190 -1.15 15.77 -9.11
C SER A 190 -1.40 14.36 -9.62
N VAL A 191 -1.94 13.52 -8.74
CA VAL A 191 -2.29 12.14 -9.09
C VAL A 191 -3.80 12.04 -9.26
N ALA A 192 -4.23 11.67 -10.46
CA ALA A 192 -5.63 11.59 -10.83
C ALA A 192 -6.01 10.17 -11.26
N LYS A 193 -7.22 9.73 -10.91
CA LYS A 193 -7.79 8.49 -11.44
C LYS A 193 -8.14 8.66 -12.92
N ILE A 194 -7.74 7.70 -13.75
CA ILE A 194 -8.03 7.66 -15.19
C ILE A 194 -8.79 6.39 -15.62
N GLY A 195 -8.84 5.37 -14.77
CA GLY A 195 -9.52 4.12 -15.06
C GLY A 195 -9.43 3.14 -13.90
N GLU A 196 -9.73 1.87 -14.19
CA GLU A 196 -9.52 0.77 -13.25
C GLU A 196 -8.04 0.35 -13.23
N SER A 197 -7.60 -0.16 -12.08
CA SER A 197 -6.24 -0.68 -11.90
C SER A 197 -6.04 -1.95 -12.72
N GLU A 198 -4.84 -2.13 -13.28
CA GLU A 198 -4.38 -3.40 -13.86
C GLU A 198 -3.84 -4.34 -12.77
N VAL A 199 -3.60 -3.83 -11.56
CA VAL A 199 -3.12 -4.59 -10.41
C VAL A 199 -4.26 -4.79 -9.42
N HIS A 200 -4.65 -6.04 -9.17
CA HIS A 200 -5.78 -6.37 -8.30
C HIS A 200 -5.37 -7.03 -6.98
N SER A 201 -4.12 -7.52 -6.88
CA SER A 201 -3.61 -8.13 -5.65
C SER A 201 -2.09 -8.03 -5.55
N TYR A 202 -1.56 -8.23 -4.33
CA TYR A 202 -0.12 -8.40 -4.12
C TYR A 202 0.43 -9.63 -4.85
N LEU A 203 -0.34 -10.73 -4.91
CA LEU A 203 0.08 -11.96 -5.56
C LEU A 203 0.29 -11.77 -7.06
N GLU A 204 -0.69 -11.18 -7.75
CA GLU A 204 -0.60 -10.86 -9.19
C GLU A 204 0.63 -9.98 -9.50
N LEU A 205 0.90 -9.00 -8.63
CA LEU A 205 2.05 -8.11 -8.77
C LEU A 205 3.39 -8.85 -8.65
N VAL A 206 3.46 -9.84 -7.74
CA VAL A 206 4.65 -10.67 -7.53
C VAL A 206 4.80 -11.73 -8.63
N GLU A 207 3.70 -12.27 -9.14
CA GLU A 207 3.67 -13.17 -10.30
C GLU A 207 4.16 -12.47 -11.57
N ASP A 208 3.64 -11.26 -11.87
CA ASP A 208 4.11 -10.43 -13.00
C ASP A 208 5.61 -10.14 -12.87
N PHE A 209 6.07 -9.78 -11.66
CA PHE A 209 7.49 -9.57 -11.39
C PHE A 209 8.33 -10.81 -11.70
N ALA A 210 7.97 -11.96 -11.13
CA ALA A 210 8.70 -13.21 -11.31
C ALA A 210 8.74 -13.63 -12.78
N GLN A 211 7.64 -13.45 -13.51
CA GLN A 211 7.54 -13.84 -14.92
C GLN A 211 8.30 -12.89 -15.86
N CYS A 212 8.12 -11.58 -15.69
CA CYS A 212 8.61 -10.58 -16.63
C CYS A 212 10.10 -10.21 -16.44
N TYR A 213 10.66 -10.43 -15.24
CA TYR A 213 11.99 -9.94 -14.88
C TYR A 213 13.04 -11.02 -14.66
N LYS A 214 12.68 -12.31 -14.57
CA LYS A 214 13.63 -13.40 -14.25
C LYS A 214 14.84 -13.53 -15.17
N ASN A 215 14.70 -13.11 -16.43
CA ASN A 215 15.78 -13.18 -17.43
C ASN A 215 16.46 -11.81 -17.66
N ARG A 216 16.10 -10.78 -16.89
CA ARG A 216 16.69 -9.44 -17.00
C ARG A 216 17.89 -9.31 -16.07
N SER A 217 18.94 -8.64 -16.54
CA SER A 217 20.07 -8.26 -15.68
C SER A 217 19.66 -7.10 -14.76
N SER A 218 20.06 -7.14 -13.49
CA SER A 218 19.83 -6.02 -12.58
C SER A 218 20.78 -4.85 -12.87
N HIS A 219 20.33 -3.62 -12.63
CA HIS A 219 21.16 -2.41 -12.73
C HIS A 219 22.29 -2.36 -11.70
N LEU A 220 22.22 -3.18 -10.64
CA LEU A 220 23.33 -3.34 -9.71
C LEU A 220 24.55 -3.96 -10.39
N ILE A 221 24.35 -4.90 -11.32
CA ILE A 221 25.42 -5.46 -12.16
C ILE A 221 26.05 -4.34 -13.00
N GLU A 222 25.23 -3.56 -13.70
CA GLU A 222 25.72 -2.43 -14.53
C GLU A 222 26.52 -1.42 -13.69
N SER A 223 26.08 -1.16 -12.45
CA SER A 223 26.77 -0.27 -11.52
C SER A 223 28.14 -0.81 -11.09
N VAL A 224 28.26 -2.13 -10.91
CA VAL A 224 29.55 -2.79 -10.59
C VAL A 224 30.46 -2.82 -11.80
N GLU A 225 29.94 -3.10 -13.00
CA GLU A 225 30.70 -3.11 -14.25
C GLU A 225 31.28 -1.74 -14.58
N ARG A 226 30.52 -0.66 -14.33
CA ARG A 226 30.94 0.73 -14.55
C ARG A 226 31.68 1.35 -13.36
N PHE A 227 31.94 0.60 -12.30
CA PHE A 227 32.52 1.14 -11.06
C PHE A 227 33.83 1.91 -11.32
N ASN A 228 34.76 1.31 -12.07
CA ASN A 228 36.05 1.94 -12.35
C ASN A 228 35.90 3.20 -13.20
N ASP A 229 35.03 3.19 -14.21
CA ASP A 229 34.77 4.35 -15.06
C ASP A 229 34.24 5.52 -14.23
N ASN A 230 33.29 5.24 -13.32
CA ASN A 230 32.72 6.24 -12.42
C ASN A 230 33.78 6.80 -11.46
N VAL A 231 34.61 5.95 -10.86
CA VAL A 231 35.70 6.39 -9.97
C VAL A 231 36.71 7.26 -10.72
N SER A 232 37.07 6.90 -11.95
CA SER A 232 37.99 7.68 -12.78
C SER A 232 37.40 9.04 -13.18
N LEU A 233 36.11 9.12 -13.49
CA LEU A 233 35.42 10.39 -13.76
C LEU A 233 35.42 11.32 -12.53
N MET A 234 35.41 10.74 -11.32
CA MET A 234 35.45 11.47 -10.06
C MET A 234 36.86 11.93 -9.62
N GLU A 235 37.94 11.54 -10.32
CA GLU A 235 39.31 11.94 -9.94
C GLU A 235 39.52 13.47 -9.92
N GLY A 236 38.70 14.23 -10.65
CA GLY A 236 38.68 15.70 -10.64
C GLY A 236 37.74 16.35 -9.60
N LEU A 237 36.90 15.55 -8.92
CA LEU A 237 35.93 16.03 -7.94
C LEU A 237 36.47 15.79 -6.52
N ASN A 238 36.96 16.84 -5.86
CA ASN A 238 37.33 16.81 -4.44
C ASN A 238 36.10 17.04 -3.53
N ASP A 239 34.96 16.46 -3.88
CA ASP A 239 33.70 16.65 -3.15
C ASP A 239 33.21 15.33 -2.55
N ALA A 240 33.66 15.06 -1.32
CA ALA A 240 33.22 13.90 -0.55
C ALA A 240 31.69 13.89 -0.31
N ASN A 241 31.05 15.06 -0.34
CA ASN A 241 29.61 15.17 -0.17
C ASN A 241 28.87 14.70 -1.43
N ALA A 242 29.36 15.04 -2.63
CA ALA A 242 28.81 14.53 -3.88
C ALA A 242 28.87 13.00 -3.98
N ILE A 243 30.00 12.41 -3.57
CA ILE A 243 30.18 10.94 -3.50
C ILE A 243 29.17 10.34 -2.51
N ALA A 244 29.01 10.94 -1.33
CA ALA A 244 28.08 10.44 -0.33
C ALA A 244 26.62 10.44 -0.85
N VAL A 245 26.19 11.50 -1.52
CA VAL A 245 24.84 11.61 -2.11
C VAL A 245 24.59 10.53 -3.16
N GLU A 246 25.56 10.26 -4.05
CA GLU A 246 25.42 9.22 -5.07
C GLU A 246 25.27 7.82 -4.44
N PHE A 247 26.10 7.50 -3.44
CA PHE A 247 26.01 6.22 -2.75
C PHE A 247 24.78 6.09 -1.85
N GLU A 248 24.25 7.18 -1.31
CA GLU A 248 22.92 7.17 -0.70
C GLU A 248 21.84 6.82 -1.71
N GLY A 249 21.91 7.39 -2.92
CA GLY A 249 21.06 7.02 -4.06
C GLY A 249 21.15 5.53 -4.38
N MET A 250 22.36 4.98 -4.55
CA MET A 250 22.57 3.54 -4.78
C MET A 250 22.01 2.68 -3.65
N ARG A 251 22.23 3.09 -2.38
CA ARG A 251 21.74 2.35 -1.21
C ARG A 251 20.22 2.29 -1.21
N ARG A 252 19.53 3.39 -1.51
CA ARG A 252 18.07 3.42 -1.64
C ARG A 252 17.60 2.54 -2.80
N SER A 253 18.23 2.70 -3.97
CA SER A 253 17.84 2.01 -5.21
C SER A 253 18.06 0.49 -5.18
N TYR A 254 19.09 -0.01 -4.50
CA TYR A 254 19.46 -1.43 -4.59
C TYR A 254 19.34 -2.21 -3.28
N HIS A 255 19.47 -1.55 -2.13
CA HIS A 255 19.33 -2.19 -0.82
C HIS A 255 18.00 -1.83 -0.15
N GLY A 256 17.65 -0.54 -0.09
CA GLY A 256 16.40 -0.07 0.50
C GLY A 256 15.18 -0.63 -0.23
N SER A 257 15.21 -0.61 -1.56
CA SER A 257 14.18 -1.20 -2.42
C SER A 257 14.04 -2.72 -2.25
N ALA A 258 15.12 -3.44 -1.92
CA ALA A 258 15.05 -4.88 -1.65
C ALA A 258 14.20 -5.19 -0.41
N ILE A 259 14.26 -4.33 0.62
CA ILE A 259 13.40 -4.45 1.80
C ILE A 259 11.92 -4.31 1.40
N ILE A 260 11.59 -3.36 0.53
CA ILE A 260 10.23 -3.18 -0.01
C ILE A 260 9.79 -4.45 -0.74
N MET A 261 10.64 -5.01 -1.60
CA MET A 261 10.30 -6.21 -2.35
C MET A 261 9.98 -7.40 -1.45
N PHE A 262 10.81 -7.69 -0.46
CA PHE A 262 10.55 -8.79 0.47
C PHE A 262 9.31 -8.58 1.35
N ASP A 263 9.03 -7.33 1.78
CA ASP A 263 7.78 -7.01 2.49
C ASP A 263 6.55 -7.30 1.61
N ILE A 264 6.64 -7.01 0.31
CA ILE A 264 5.57 -7.25 -0.66
C ILE A 264 5.42 -8.74 -0.98
N PHE A 265 6.52 -9.50 -1.06
CA PHE A 265 6.46 -10.96 -1.20
C PHE A 265 5.74 -11.60 -0.01
N GLU A 266 6.02 -11.11 1.21
CA GLU A 266 5.35 -11.56 2.42
C GLU A 266 3.86 -11.16 2.45
N LYS A 267 3.51 -9.96 1.98
CA LYS A 267 2.10 -9.54 1.80
C LYS A 267 1.37 -10.36 0.72
N ALA A 268 2.07 -10.76 -0.34
CA ALA A 268 1.54 -11.60 -1.41
C ALA A 268 1.32 -13.04 -0.94
N LEU A 269 2.19 -13.54 -0.06
CA LEU A 269 2.18 -14.91 0.42
C LEU A 269 2.24 -14.96 1.96
N PRO A 270 1.19 -14.50 2.67
CA PRO A 270 1.23 -14.35 4.14
C PRO A 270 1.48 -15.67 4.90
N TRP A 271 1.17 -16.80 4.28
CA TRP A 271 1.39 -18.13 4.84
C TRP A 271 2.87 -18.46 5.05
N VAL A 272 3.78 -17.85 4.27
CA VAL A 272 5.22 -18.16 4.29
C VAL A 272 5.80 -17.92 5.67
N SER A 273 5.47 -16.79 6.30
CA SER A 273 5.99 -16.44 7.62
C SER A 273 5.40 -17.26 8.76
N ALA A 274 4.24 -17.87 8.56
CA ALA A 274 3.60 -18.76 9.54
C ALA A 274 4.06 -20.22 9.42
N HIS A 275 4.64 -20.60 8.27
CA HIS A 275 5.08 -21.96 7.99
C HIS A 275 6.52 -22.17 8.49
N GLU A 276 6.78 -23.20 9.30
CA GLU A 276 8.09 -23.38 9.96
C GLU A 276 9.26 -23.51 8.96
N GLU A 277 9.16 -24.45 8.01
CA GLU A 277 10.21 -24.70 7.02
C GLU A 277 10.34 -23.53 6.02
N TRP A 278 9.26 -23.20 5.31
CA TRP A 278 9.27 -22.12 4.33
C TRP A 278 9.59 -20.75 4.92
N GLY A 279 9.16 -20.46 6.14
CA GLY A 279 9.49 -19.24 6.86
C GLY A 279 10.99 -19.14 7.16
N GLN A 280 11.64 -20.25 7.51
CA GLN A 280 13.10 -20.29 7.68
C GLN A 280 13.85 -20.13 6.34
N ILE A 281 13.39 -20.80 5.28
CA ILE A 281 13.98 -20.69 3.94
C ILE A 281 13.88 -19.24 3.43
N PHE A 282 12.66 -18.68 3.41
CA PHE A 282 12.40 -17.33 2.94
C PHE A 282 13.11 -16.28 3.81
N GLY A 283 13.02 -16.41 5.14
CA GLY A 283 13.67 -15.49 6.08
C GLY A 283 15.20 -15.53 5.97
N GLY A 284 15.78 -16.74 5.83
CA GLY A 284 17.22 -16.93 5.65
C GLY A 284 17.72 -16.33 4.33
N PHE A 285 17.01 -16.59 3.23
CA PHE A 285 17.35 -16.02 1.93
C PHE A 285 17.20 -14.49 1.90
N ARG A 286 16.11 -13.94 2.45
CA ARG A 286 15.90 -12.49 2.63
C ARG A 286 17.09 -11.85 3.33
N ASP A 287 17.50 -12.42 4.46
CA ASP A 287 18.63 -11.91 5.24
C ASP A 287 19.94 -11.94 4.45
N GLN A 288 20.21 -13.05 3.74
CA GLN A 288 21.38 -13.18 2.88
C GLN A 288 21.39 -12.12 1.77
N TYR A 289 20.26 -11.98 1.06
CA TYR A 289 20.12 -11.06 -0.07
C TYR A 289 20.30 -9.59 0.34
N ILE A 290 19.65 -9.18 1.43
CA ILE A 290 19.75 -7.81 1.96
C ILE A 290 21.16 -7.53 2.49
N LYS A 291 21.74 -8.44 3.29
CA LYS A 291 23.10 -8.27 3.85
C LYS A 291 24.16 -8.19 2.75
N PHE A 292 24.06 -9.05 1.73
CA PHE A 292 24.98 -9.02 0.59
C PHE A 292 24.99 -7.64 -0.08
N ARG A 293 23.81 -7.12 -0.44
CA ARG A 293 23.66 -5.81 -1.10
C ARG A 293 24.15 -4.67 -0.20
N TYR A 294 23.85 -4.72 1.10
CA TYR A 294 24.37 -3.75 2.06
C TYR A 294 25.91 -3.70 2.08
N HIS A 295 26.55 -4.87 2.20
CA HIS A 295 28.00 -4.96 2.29
C HIS A 295 28.68 -4.59 0.99
N LEU A 296 28.13 -5.02 -0.15
CA LEU A 296 28.63 -4.66 -1.47
C LEU A 296 28.63 -3.14 -1.65
N ILE A 297 27.49 -2.48 -1.49
CA ILE A 297 27.36 -1.02 -1.69
C ILE A 297 28.26 -0.26 -0.71
N SER A 298 28.35 -0.73 0.54
CA SER A 298 29.25 -0.13 1.53
C SER A 298 30.73 -0.28 1.15
N SER A 299 31.12 -1.41 0.57
CA SER A 299 32.47 -1.64 0.07
C SER A 299 32.76 -0.73 -1.13
N LEU A 300 31.83 -0.62 -2.08
CA LEU A 300 31.96 0.27 -3.23
C LEU A 300 32.15 1.72 -2.78
N HIS A 301 31.31 2.19 -1.85
CA HIS A 301 31.43 3.54 -1.30
C HIS A 301 32.80 3.79 -0.66
N ALA A 302 33.26 2.84 0.16
CA ALA A 302 34.55 2.95 0.83
C ALA A 302 35.73 2.94 -0.15
N ASP A 303 35.64 2.17 -1.24
CA ASP A 303 36.68 2.13 -2.27
C ASP A 303 36.66 3.38 -3.16
N THR A 304 35.49 3.95 -3.47
CA THR A 304 35.38 5.26 -4.14
C THR A 304 36.00 6.37 -3.31
N LEU A 305 35.72 6.44 -2.00
CA LEU A 305 36.35 7.43 -1.09
C LEU A 305 37.88 7.29 -1.04
N ARG A 306 38.40 6.08 -1.20
CA ARG A 306 39.85 5.79 -1.27
C ARG A 306 40.43 5.92 -2.67
N ARG A 307 39.61 6.22 -3.68
CA ARG A 307 40.00 6.24 -5.11
C ARG A 307 40.64 4.93 -5.55
N LYS A 308 40.13 3.82 -5.02
CA LYS A 308 40.66 2.49 -5.27
C LYS A 308 39.88 1.85 -6.41
N LEU A 309 40.56 1.64 -7.54
CA LEU A 309 40.00 0.87 -8.65
C LEU A 309 39.87 -0.60 -8.26
N MET A 310 38.82 -1.24 -8.78
CA MET A 310 38.55 -2.65 -8.61
C MET A 310 39.24 -3.47 -9.71
N PRO A 311 39.96 -4.57 -9.37
CA PRO A 311 40.53 -5.46 -10.38
C PRO A 311 39.44 -6.08 -11.29
N PRO A 312 39.70 -6.27 -12.60
CA PRO A 312 38.73 -6.86 -13.53
C PRO A 312 38.18 -8.22 -13.08
N ASP A 313 39.03 -9.09 -12.52
CA ASP A 313 38.61 -10.40 -12.01
C ASP A 313 37.62 -10.28 -10.84
N ARG A 314 37.77 -9.24 -10.00
CA ARG A 314 36.84 -8.99 -8.89
C ARG A 314 35.51 -8.41 -9.39
N ILE A 315 35.52 -7.58 -10.43
CA ILE A 315 34.29 -7.10 -11.09
C ILE A 315 33.51 -8.30 -11.64
N LEU A 316 34.17 -9.18 -12.39
CA LEU A 316 33.55 -10.39 -12.94
C LEU A 316 32.98 -11.28 -11.84
N GLN A 317 33.74 -11.49 -10.76
CA GLN A 317 33.28 -12.28 -9.62
C GLN A 317 32.03 -11.68 -8.96
N LEU A 318 32.02 -10.37 -8.70
CA LEU A 318 30.87 -9.70 -8.10
C LEU A 318 29.63 -9.73 -9.00
N THR A 319 29.81 -9.51 -10.30
CA THR A 319 28.73 -9.62 -11.28
C THR A 319 28.10 -11.02 -11.27
N GLU A 320 28.92 -12.08 -11.16
CA GLU A 320 28.41 -13.45 -11.07
C GLU A 320 27.72 -13.73 -9.73
N GLU A 321 28.28 -13.25 -8.61
CA GLU A 321 27.65 -13.34 -7.28
C GLU A 321 26.26 -12.67 -7.26
N ILE A 322 26.11 -11.48 -7.87
CA ILE A 322 24.82 -10.78 -8.00
C ILE A 322 23.86 -11.58 -8.87
N ARG A 323 24.32 -12.04 -10.05
CA ARG A 323 23.49 -12.82 -10.99
C ARG A 323 22.98 -14.10 -10.37
N GLN A 324 23.82 -14.79 -9.60
CA GLN A 324 23.44 -15.99 -8.88
C GLN A 324 22.36 -15.68 -7.83
N LEU A 325 22.53 -14.65 -7.01
CA LEU A 325 21.53 -14.25 -6.02
C LEU A 325 20.20 -13.82 -6.64
N ASP A 326 20.23 -13.10 -7.77
CA ASP A 326 19.02 -12.73 -8.49
C ASP A 326 18.33 -13.99 -9.06
N THR A 327 19.09 -14.95 -9.59
CA THR A 327 18.55 -16.25 -10.07
C THR A 327 17.92 -17.05 -8.93
N GLU A 328 18.57 -17.12 -7.77
CA GLU A 328 18.05 -17.76 -6.57
C GLU A 328 16.78 -17.07 -6.06
N LEU A 329 16.70 -15.74 -6.12
CA LEU A 329 15.50 -14.97 -5.78
C LEU A 329 14.32 -15.39 -6.66
N PHE A 330 14.49 -15.39 -7.98
CA PHE A 330 13.41 -15.76 -8.90
C PHE A 330 13.01 -17.24 -8.75
N SER A 331 13.99 -18.12 -8.53
CA SER A 331 13.72 -19.54 -8.28
C SER A 331 12.90 -19.75 -7.00
N LEU A 332 13.27 -19.06 -5.91
CA LEU A 332 12.52 -19.09 -4.66
C LEU A 332 11.09 -18.56 -4.85
N LEU A 333 10.91 -17.45 -5.56
CA LEU A 333 9.56 -16.93 -5.84
C LEU A 333 8.73 -17.91 -6.66
N GLU A 334 9.30 -18.52 -7.70
CA GLU A 334 8.62 -19.54 -8.50
C GLU A 334 8.20 -20.75 -7.63
N GLU A 335 9.07 -21.21 -6.72
CA GLU A 335 8.76 -22.30 -5.78
C GLU A 335 7.65 -21.91 -4.80
N LEU A 336 7.71 -20.72 -4.22
CA LEU A 336 6.71 -20.23 -3.27
C LEU A 336 5.33 -20.03 -3.93
N ILE A 337 5.30 -19.44 -5.14
CA ILE A 337 4.07 -19.27 -5.92
C ILE A 337 3.53 -20.65 -6.32
N LEU A 338 4.38 -21.58 -6.74
CA LEU A 338 3.98 -22.94 -7.07
C LEU A 338 3.39 -23.65 -5.85
N HIS A 339 4.05 -23.58 -4.70
CA HIS A 339 3.56 -24.16 -3.44
C HIS A 339 2.21 -23.54 -3.04
N HIS A 340 2.08 -22.21 -3.12
CA HIS A 340 0.82 -21.51 -2.89
C HIS A 340 -0.27 -21.99 -3.83
N SER A 341 0.02 -22.09 -5.13
CA SER A 341 -0.93 -22.58 -6.13
C SER A 341 -1.27 -24.06 -5.93
N GLN A 342 -0.35 -24.91 -5.47
CA GLN A 342 -0.57 -26.33 -5.22
C GLN A 342 -1.36 -26.57 -3.94
N HIS A 343 -1.14 -25.79 -2.88
CA HIS A 343 -1.95 -25.86 -1.65
C HIS A 343 -3.32 -25.23 -1.85
N HIS A 344 -3.42 -24.11 -2.59
CA HIS A 344 -4.69 -23.56 -3.03
C HIS A 344 -5.38 -24.53 -4.01
N ASN A 345 -4.65 -25.21 -4.90
CA ASN A 345 -5.18 -26.25 -5.78
C ASN A 345 -5.43 -27.57 -5.06
N GLN A 346 -4.84 -27.89 -3.90
CA GLN A 346 -5.20 -29.06 -3.10
C GLN A 346 -6.36 -28.76 -2.17
N GLN A 347 -6.50 -27.51 -1.71
CA GLN A 347 -7.75 -27.01 -1.16
C GLN A 347 -8.84 -26.94 -2.23
N VAL A 348 -8.52 -26.61 -3.49
CA VAL A 348 -9.46 -26.54 -4.62
C VAL A 348 -9.65 -27.89 -5.33
N LEU A 349 -8.76 -28.88 -5.21
CA LEU A 349 -8.87 -30.25 -5.73
C LEU A 349 -9.39 -31.22 -4.67
N GLY A 350 -9.07 -30.98 -3.40
CA GLY A 350 -9.85 -31.47 -2.25
C GLY A 350 -11.28 -30.89 -2.26
N ASN A 351 -11.47 -29.73 -2.91
CA ASN A 351 -12.77 -29.14 -3.25
C ASN A 351 -13.11 -29.18 -4.76
N ALA A 352 -12.52 -30.07 -5.58
CA ALA A 352 -12.84 -30.09 -7.02
C ALA A 352 -14.04 -30.98 -7.28
N ALA A 353 -15.21 -30.48 -6.87
CA ALA A 353 -16.39 -30.33 -7.73
C ALA A 353 -17.57 -29.89 -6.88
N GLN A 354 -17.48 -28.73 -6.23
CA GLN A 354 -18.68 -27.99 -5.89
C GLN A 354 -18.43 -26.50 -6.05
N ALA A 355 -19.05 -25.92 -7.09
CA ALA A 355 -19.15 -24.47 -7.21
C ALA A 355 -19.64 -23.94 -5.86
N LEU A 356 -18.91 -23.03 -5.22
CA LEU A 356 -19.38 -22.45 -3.97
C LEU A 356 -20.41 -21.38 -4.30
N ILE A 357 -21.51 -21.37 -3.57
CA ILE A 357 -22.53 -20.34 -3.67
C ILE A 357 -22.59 -19.59 -2.34
N ASN A 358 -22.64 -18.27 -2.42
CA ASN A 358 -22.89 -17.42 -1.26
C ASN A 358 -24.38 -17.56 -0.87
N TYR A 359 -24.68 -18.33 0.16
CA TYR A 359 -26.03 -18.51 0.67
C TYR A 359 -26.59 -17.23 1.30
N ALA A 360 -25.74 -16.30 1.76
CA ALA A 360 -26.19 -15.06 2.37
C ALA A 360 -26.98 -14.18 1.39
N ALA A 361 -26.63 -14.23 0.10
CA ALA A 361 -27.30 -13.46 -0.96
C ALA A 361 -28.80 -13.81 -1.14
N CYS A 362 -29.25 -14.95 -0.59
CA CYS A 362 -30.66 -15.37 -0.61
C CYS A 362 -31.22 -15.62 0.80
N ALA A 363 -30.50 -15.23 1.84
CA ALA A 363 -30.92 -15.43 3.23
C ALA A 363 -31.95 -14.38 3.65
N GLU A 364 -32.85 -14.76 4.55
CA GLU A 364 -33.63 -13.78 5.30
C GLU A 364 -32.74 -13.20 6.41
N VAL A 365 -32.59 -11.88 6.44
CA VAL A 365 -31.69 -11.20 7.37
C VAL A 365 -32.49 -10.41 8.38
N SER A 366 -32.08 -10.49 9.64
CA SER A 366 -32.63 -9.72 10.75
C SER A 366 -31.50 -9.28 11.68
N ALA A 367 -31.72 -8.21 12.44
CA ALA A 367 -30.76 -7.71 13.41
C ALA A 367 -31.47 -7.31 14.70
N ASP A 368 -30.71 -7.06 15.77
CA ASP A 368 -31.22 -6.51 17.01
C ASP A 368 -31.81 -5.11 16.84
N SER A 369 -31.21 -4.32 15.94
CA SER A 369 -31.58 -2.93 15.67
C SER A 369 -31.12 -2.49 14.28
N GLU A 370 -31.71 -1.43 13.75
CA GLU A 370 -31.33 -0.78 12.49
C GLU A 370 -31.26 0.73 12.69
N TYR A 371 -30.17 1.37 12.24
CA TYR A 371 -29.99 2.81 12.34
C TYR A 371 -30.68 3.57 11.21
N SER A 372 -31.27 4.71 11.54
CA SER A 372 -31.93 5.62 10.61
C SER A 372 -31.30 7.02 10.77
N PRO A 373 -30.42 7.47 9.85
CA PRO A 373 -29.87 8.83 9.91
C PRO A 373 -30.95 9.91 9.70
N ASP A 374 -32.00 9.58 8.96
CA ASP A 374 -33.16 10.42 8.68
C ASP A 374 -34.42 9.55 8.51
N PRO A 375 -35.64 10.13 8.44
CA PRO A 375 -36.88 9.36 8.32
C PRO A 375 -37.06 8.55 7.02
N GLU A 376 -36.31 8.87 5.96
CA GLU A 376 -36.43 8.24 4.65
C GLU A 376 -35.35 7.17 4.42
N THR A 377 -34.27 7.21 5.19
CA THR A 377 -33.11 6.33 5.01
C THR A 377 -32.85 5.45 6.22
N VAL A 378 -32.70 4.13 5.99
CA VAL A 378 -32.41 3.13 7.03
C VAL A 378 -31.25 2.25 6.58
N CYS A 379 -30.26 2.07 7.45
CA CYS A 379 -29.12 1.14 7.30
C CYS A 379 -29.57 -0.28 7.70
N ARG A 380 -30.30 -0.94 6.80
CA ARG A 380 -31.02 -2.20 7.04
C ARG A 380 -30.10 -3.40 7.14
N ALA A 381 -30.52 -4.38 7.93
CA ALA A 381 -29.86 -5.68 8.06
C ALA A 381 -29.66 -6.36 6.70
N SER A 382 -30.63 -6.25 5.79
CA SER A 382 -30.55 -6.82 4.44
C SER A 382 -29.46 -6.21 3.55
N GLN A 383 -28.93 -5.03 3.90
CA GLN A 383 -27.87 -4.40 3.10
C GLN A 383 -26.52 -5.10 3.32
N ALA A 384 -26.32 -5.76 4.48
CA ALA A 384 -25.11 -6.54 4.74
C ALA A 384 -24.98 -7.82 3.91
N VAL A 385 -25.92 -8.13 3.00
CA VAL A 385 -25.86 -9.33 2.14
C VAL A 385 -26.21 -9.02 0.68
N ASN A 386 -26.27 -7.75 0.30
CA ASN A 386 -26.80 -7.32 -0.99
C ASN A 386 -25.74 -7.30 -2.12
N GLY A 387 -24.48 -7.60 -1.82
CA GLY A 387 -23.36 -7.59 -2.77
C GLY A 387 -22.92 -6.19 -3.24
N ARG A 388 -23.39 -5.12 -2.61
CA ARG A 388 -23.02 -3.72 -2.90
C ARG A 388 -22.20 -3.16 -1.75
N ARG A 389 -21.30 -2.21 -2.04
CA ARG A 389 -20.29 -1.73 -1.06
C ARG A 389 -19.86 -0.29 -1.29
N GLU A 390 -20.54 0.43 -2.18
CA GLU A 390 -20.08 1.73 -2.67
C GLU A 390 -20.53 2.87 -1.74
N ASN A 391 -21.66 2.70 -1.05
CA ASN A 391 -22.26 3.72 -0.20
C ASN A 391 -22.53 3.18 1.21
N TRP A 392 -21.87 3.75 2.21
CA TRP A 392 -21.98 3.29 3.60
C TRP A 392 -23.41 3.33 4.16
N ILE A 393 -24.30 4.17 3.64
CA ILE A 393 -25.69 4.26 4.11
C ILE A 393 -26.59 3.23 3.41
N THR A 394 -26.42 3.04 2.09
CA THR A 394 -27.32 2.16 1.31
C THR A 394 -26.83 0.73 1.15
N ASP A 395 -25.56 0.49 1.48
CA ASP A 395 -24.85 -0.76 1.21
C ASP A 395 -24.20 -1.34 2.48
N SER A 396 -24.66 -0.94 3.68
CA SER A 396 -24.21 -1.55 4.92
C SER A 396 -25.29 -1.55 5.98
N TRP A 397 -25.30 -2.60 6.82
CA TRP A 397 -26.13 -2.63 8.02
C TRP A 397 -25.45 -1.86 9.14
N HIS A 398 -26.20 -0.98 9.79
CA HIS A 398 -25.78 -0.34 11.04
C HIS A 398 -26.77 -0.67 12.15
N SER A 399 -26.28 -1.11 13.30
CA SER A 399 -27.11 -1.20 14.51
C SER A 399 -27.46 0.19 15.04
N ASP A 400 -28.42 0.29 15.96
CA ASP A 400 -28.49 1.47 16.80
C ASP A 400 -27.26 1.57 17.73
N LYS A 401 -27.14 2.69 18.46
CA LYS A 401 -26.04 2.94 19.40
C LYS A 401 -26.45 2.80 20.87
N SER A 402 -27.62 2.20 21.13
CA SER A 402 -28.26 2.19 22.45
C SER A 402 -27.75 1.07 23.36
N GLN A 403 -27.15 0.03 22.79
CA GLN A 403 -26.60 -1.13 23.50
C GLN A 403 -25.15 -1.36 23.10
N PRO A 404 -24.30 -1.93 23.99
CA PRO A 404 -22.92 -2.27 23.67
C PRO A 404 -22.75 -3.61 22.94
N VAL A 405 -23.84 -4.38 22.79
CA VAL A 405 -23.85 -5.71 22.18
C VAL A 405 -24.93 -5.74 21.10
N HIS A 406 -24.57 -6.25 19.93
CA HIS A 406 -25.45 -6.31 18.76
C HIS A 406 -25.42 -7.68 18.11
N TRP A 407 -26.40 -7.96 17.25
CA TRP A 407 -26.38 -9.17 16.45
C TRP A 407 -27.00 -8.97 15.08
N LEU A 408 -26.41 -9.63 14.08
CA LEU A 408 -26.95 -9.81 12.74
C LEU A 408 -27.17 -11.30 12.52
N MET A 409 -28.38 -11.70 12.15
CA MET A 409 -28.76 -13.10 11.96
C MET A 409 -29.28 -13.34 10.54
N LEU A 410 -28.77 -14.41 9.92
CA LEU A 410 -29.20 -14.93 8.63
C LEU A 410 -29.98 -16.24 8.84
N ASP A 411 -31.19 -16.35 8.28
CA ASP A 411 -31.88 -17.61 8.05
C ASP A 411 -31.63 -18.08 6.62
N LEU A 412 -30.86 -19.16 6.46
CA LEU A 412 -30.52 -19.75 5.16
C LEU A 412 -31.68 -20.56 4.54
N LEU A 413 -32.87 -20.48 5.15
CA LEU A 413 -34.16 -21.12 4.84
C LEU A 413 -34.21 -22.63 5.11
N LYS A 414 -33.06 -23.29 5.09
CA LYS A 414 -32.86 -24.70 5.42
C LYS A 414 -31.47 -24.89 6.01
N GLN A 415 -31.25 -26.02 6.69
CA GLN A 415 -29.91 -26.41 7.11
C GLN A 415 -29.02 -26.59 5.89
N ARG A 416 -27.83 -25.98 5.91
CA ARG A 416 -26.83 -26.04 4.83
C ARG A 416 -25.47 -26.34 5.41
N GLU A 417 -24.68 -27.10 4.65
CA GLU A 417 -23.25 -27.26 4.88
C GLU A 417 -22.53 -25.95 4.56
N LEU A 418 -21.70 -25.50 5.49
CA LEU A 418 -21.00 -24.22 5.46
C LEU A 418 -19.51 -24.51 5.41
N LEU A 419 -18.82 -23.81 4.53
CA LEU A 419 -17.39 -23.99 4.30
C LEU A 419 -16.59 -22.74 4.66
N ARG A 420 -17.15 -21.54 4.43
CA ARG A 420 -16.43 -20.29 4.65
C ARG A 420 -17.34 -19.12 4.95
N PHE A 421 -16.91 -18.25 5.85
CA PHE A 421 -17.51 -16.96 6.11
C PHE A 421 -16.56 -15.85 5.68
N VAL A 422 -17.11 -14.77 5.12
CA VAL A 422 -16.36 -13.55 4.81
C VAL A 422 -17.13 -12.37 5.38
N ILE A 423 -16.49 -11.58 6.24
CA ILE A 423 -17.08 -10.39 6.85
C ILE A 423 -16.30 -9.17 6.40
N ARG A 424 -17.03 -8.18 5.89
CA ARG A 424 -16.52 -6.84 5.57
C ARG A 424 -17.04 -5.86 6.60
N HIS A 425 -16.11 -5.34 7.38
CA HIS A 425 -16.34 -4.36 8.41
C HIS A 425 -16.32 -2.94 7.81
N SER A 426 -16.67 -1.94 8.59
CA SER A 426 -16.48 -0.54 8.18
C SER A 426 -15.00 -0.26 7.90
N PRO A 427 -14.65 0.32 6.73
CA PRO A 427 -13.27 0.70 6.41
C PRO A 427 -12.83 1.98 7.13
N ALA A 428 -13.76 2.71 7.76
CA ALA A 428 -13.46 3.97 8.43
C ALA A 428 -12.69 3.73 9.75
N PRO A 429 -11.59 4.48 10.01
CA PRO A 429 -10.77 4.32 11.20
C PRO A 429 -11.57 4.40 12.51
N GLY A 430 -11.34 3.44 13.41
CA GLY A 430 -12.02 3.33 14.71
C GLY A 430 -13.47 2.83 14.66
N TYR A 431 -13.97 2.45 13.47
CA TYR A 431 -15.31 1.87 13.29
C TYR A 431 -15.29 0.40 12.83
N ILE A 432 -14.12 -0.22 12.78
CA ILE A 432 -13.95 -1.66 12.55
C ILE A 432 -14.56 -2.43 13.72
N THR A 433 -15.29 -3.52 13.43
CA THR A 433 -15.82 -4.40 14.48
C THR A 433 -14.70 -5.13 15.18
N MET A 434 -14.56 -4.91 16.49
CA MET A 434 -13.41 -5.35 17.29
C MET A 434 -13.58 -6.78 17.81
N ASP A 435 -14.68 -7.05 18.52
CA ASP A 435 -14.92 -8.36 19.16
C ASP A 435 -16.27 -8.90 18.73
N TYR A 436 -16.25 -10.12 18.20
CA TYR A 436 -17.46 -10.82 17.78
C TYR A 436 -17.28 -12.34 17.78
N GLU A 437 -18.40 -13.04 17.69
CA GLU A 437 -18.48 -14.47 17.49
C GLU A 437 -19.36 -14.78 16.29
N LEU A 438 -18.89 -15.65 15.41
CA LEU A 438 -19.74 -16.31 14.43
C LEU A 438 -20.33 -17.54 15.09
N GLN A 439 -21.65 -17.66 15.05
CA GLN A 439 -22.38 -18.72 15.71
C GLN A 439 -23.38 -19.37 14.75
N GLY A 440 -23.53 -20.69 14.86
CA GLY A 440 -24.49 -21.49 14.11
C GLY A 440 -25.58 -22.06 15.01
N SER A 441 -26.80 -22.17 14.48
CA SER A 441 -27.93 -22.81 15.17
C SER A 441 -28.87 -23.48 14.17
N ASN A 442 -29.62 -24.49 14.64
CA ASN A 442 -30.70 -25.14 13.91
C ASN A 442 -32.09 -24.88 14.52
N ASP A 443 -32.16 -24.22 15.68
CA ASP A 443 -33.41 -23.97 16.43
C ASP A 443 -33.56 -22.51 16.94
N LYS A 444 -32.54 -21.66 16.76
CA LYS A 444 -32.40 -20.30 17.32
C LYS A 444 -32.26 -20.21 18.84
N GLU A 445 -32.26 -21.33 19.56
CA GLU A 445 -32.15 -21.38 21.01
C GLU A 445 -30.73 -21.80 21.43
N GLN A 446 -30.23 -22.90 20.86
CA GLN A 446 -28.87 -23.39 21.09
C GLN A 446 -27.95 -22.88 19.99
N TRP A 447 -26.90 -22.17 20.41
CA TRP A 447 -25.92 -21.56 19.49
C TRP A 447 -24.55 -22.17 19.72
N GLU A 448 -23.96 -22.69 18.66
CA GLU A 448 -22.61 -23.24 18.64
C GLU A 448 -21.65 -22.20 18.06
N GLN A 449 -20.50 -22.00 18.71
CA GLN A 449 -19.49 -21.07 18.23
C GLN A 449 -18.72 -21.69 17.05
N ILE A 450 -18.75 -21.00 15.90
CA ILE A 450 -17.97 -21.34 14.70
C ILE A 450 -16.60 -20.68 14.77
N ALA A 451 -16.57 -19.37 15.08
CA ALA A 451 -15.35 -18.60 15.23
C ALA A 451 -15.54 -17.52 16.30
N ALA A 452 -14.45 -17.15 16.96
CA ALA A 452 -14.42 -16.04 17.90
C ALA A 452 -13.23 -15.14 17.57
N VAL A 453 -13.49 -13.84 17.46
CA VAL A 453 -12.49 -12.82 17.15
C VAL A 453 -12.47 -11.79 18.26
N ARG A 454 -11.27 -11.37 18.64
CA ARG A 454 -11.02 -10.34 19.64
C ARG A 454 -9.98 -9.36 19.12
N ASN A 455 -10.13 -8.08 19.44
CA ASN A 455 -9.26 -6.99 19.04
C ASN A 455 -9.00 -6.96 17.52
N ASN A 456 -10.03 -7.13 16.71
CA ASN A 456 -9.90 -7.10 15.26
C ASN A 456 -9.56 -5.69 14.75
N GLU A 457 -8.49 -5.60 13.98
CA GLU A 457 -8.04 -4.38 13.29
C GLU A 457 -8.19 -4.49 11.76
N SER A 458 -8.70 -5.62 11.25
CA SER A 458 -8.86 -5.86 9.81
C SER A 458 -10.26 -5.47 9.32
N VAL A 459 -10.32 -4.75 8.19
CA VAL A 459 -11.57 -4.40 7.50
C VAL A 459 -12.20 -5.60 6.79
N LEU A 460 -11.44 -6.67 6.57
CA LEU A 460 -11.88 -7.92 5.97
C LEU A 460 -11.42 -9.10 6.83
N THR A 461 -12.35 -9.95 7.23
CA THR A 461 -12.05 -11.19 7.94
C THR A 461 -12.67 -12.38 7.21
N ALA A 462 -11.94 -13.49 7.17
CA ALA A 462 -12.42 -14.75 6.60
C ALA A 462 -12.23 -15.85 7.63
N HIS A 463 -13.23 -16.72 7.74
CA HIS A 463 -13.25 -17.83 8.69
C HIS A 463 -13.63 -19.10 7.95
N GLU A 464 -12.75 -20.08 7.98
CA GLU A 464 -13.08 -21.43 7.49
C GLU A 464 -14.04 -22.09 8.49
N ALA A 465 -14.99 -22.83 7.94
CA ALA A 465 -15.93 -23.64 8.69
C ALA A 465 -15.71 -25.06 8.22
N ASP A 466 -15.18 -25.92 9.09
CA ASP A 466 -14.77 -27.30 8.78
C ASP A 466 -15.98 -28.22 8.46
N GLY A 467 -16.82 -27.88 7.49
CA GLY A 467 -17.99 -28.65 7.04
C GLY A 467 -19.16 -28.66 8.02
N CYS A 468 -19.28 -27.65 8.91
CA CYS A 468 -20.40 -27.59 9.85
C CYS A 468 -21.73 -27.30 9.13
N SER A 469 -22.86 -27.71 9.73
CA SER A 469 -24.17 -27.61 9.08
C SER A 469 -25.23 -26.92 9.94
N PHE A 470 -25.60 -25.70 9.56
CA PHE A 470 -26.58 -24.88 10.28
C PHE A 470 -27.62 -24.25 9.35
N ARG A 471 -28.79 -23.93 9.89
CA ARG A 471 -29.81 -23.11 9.20
C ARG A 471 -29.66 -21.63 9.54
N TYR A 472 -29.39 -21.33 10.80
CA TYR A 472 -29.30 -19.97 11.32
C TYR A 472 -27.85 -19.62 11.61
N ILE A 473 -27.40 -18.49 11.09
CA ILE A 473 -26.08 -17.92 11.36
C ILE A 473 -26.28 -16.62 12.11
N ARG A 474 -25.52 -16.41 13.18
CA ARG A 474 -25.51 -15.16 13.94
C ARG A 474 -24.09 -14.64 14.03
N LEU A 475 -23.89 -13.40 13.59
CA LEU A 475 -22.76 -12.58 13.96
C LEU A 475 -23.11 -11.88 15.27
N TYR A 476 -22.56 -12.38 16.38
CA TYR A 476 -22.80 -11.86 17.73
C TYR A 476 -21.67 -10.91 18.12
N ILE A 477 -21.94 -9.61 18.15
CA ILE A 477 -20.94 -8.55 18.29
C ILE A 477 -20.92 -8.07 19.74
N THR A 478 -19.79 -8.27 20.41
CA THR A 478 -19.60 -7.92 21.81
C THR A 478 -18.81 -6.63 22.02
N TYR A 479 -18.05 -6.19 21.01
CA TYR A 479 -17.39 -4.89 20.99
C TYR A 479 -17.49 -4.30 19.57
N PRO A 480 -18.48 -3.42 19.31
CA PRO A 480 -18.87 -3.03 17.95
C PRO A 480 -17.89 -2.15 17.19
N ALA A 481 -17.19 -1.26 17.89
CA ALA A 481 -16.22 -0.33 17.34
C ALA A 481 -15.37 0.29 18.45
N GLN A 482 -14.21 0.85 18.11
CA GLN A 482 -13.36 1.58 19.05
C GLN A 482 -13.98 2.92 19.47
N ASN A 483 -14.64 3.61 18.53
CA ASN A 483 -15.13 4.97 18.72
C ASN A 483 -16.54 5.03 19.34
N ASP A 484 -17.35 3.99 19.16
CA ASP A 484 -18.73 3.95 19.65
C ASP A 484 -19.27 2.53 19.81
N PHE A 485 -20.53 2.44 20.27
CA PHE A 485 -21.28 1.21 20.38
C PHE A 485 -22.20 0.99 19.18
N GLN A 486 -21.75 1.28 17.95
CA GLN A 486 -22.56 1.01 16.76
C GLN A 486 -21.84 -0.02 15.88
N ALA A 487 -22.50 -1.15 15.64
CA ALA A 487 -22.03 -2.15 14.68
C ALA A 487 -22.26 -1.66 13.25
N ARG A 488 -21.29 -1.92 12.37
CA ARG A 488 -21.32 -1.53 10.94
C ARG A 488 -20.76 -2.65 10.09
N ILE A 489 -21.61 -3.34 9.36
CA ILE A 489 -21.24 -4.48 8.52
C ILE A 489 -21.65 -4.18 7.08
N PHE A 490 -20.65 -4.09 6.22
CA PHE A 490 -20.83 -3.88 4.78
C PHE A 490 -21.23 -5.17 4.09
N GLU A 491 -20.63 -6.29 4.48
CA GLU A 491 -20.99 -7.58 3.91
C GLU A 491 -20.76 -8.71 4.91
N LEU A 492 -21.67 -9.67 4.94
CA LEU A 492 -21.52 -10.97 5.55
C LEU A 492 -21.86 -12.04 4.50
N GLU A 493 -20.83 -12.69 3.97
CA GLU A 493 -20.96 -13.78 3.01
C GLU A 493 -20.86 -15.13 3.72
N VAL A 494 -21.71 -16.07 3.32
CA VAL A 494 -21.74 -17.45 3.85
C VAL A 494 -21.63 -18.40 2.67
N TRP A 495 -20.49 -19.04 2.51
CA TRP A 495 -20.17 -19.88 1.36
C TRP A 495 -20.31 -21.35 1.71
N GLY A 496 -20.93 -22.10 0.79
CA GLY A 496 -20.98 -23.56 0.86
C GLY A 496 -21.26 -24.17 -0.53
N PRO A 497 -21.37 -25.49 -0.63
CA PRO A 497 -21.47 -26.19 -1.90
C PRO A 497 -22.76 -25.85 -2.68
N ALA A 498 -22.65 -25.57 -3.98
CA ALA A 498 -23.81 -25.45 -4.85
C ALA A 498 -24.56 -26.78 -4.89
N VAL A 499 -25.86 -26.73 -4.61
CA VAL A 499 -26.72 -27.91 -4.69
C VAL A 499 -26.88 -28.30 -6.16
N THR A 500 -26.13 -29.30 -6.61
CA THR A 500 -26.40 -29.99 -7.87
C THR A 500 -27.64 -30.85 -7.66
N HIS A 501 -28.78 -30.42 -8.22
CA HIS A 501 -29.91 -31.32 -8.36
C HIS A 501 -29.48 -32.44 -9.32
N ALA A 502 -29.15 -33.61 -8.78
CA ALA A 502 -29.14 -34.84 -9.56
C ALA A 502 -30.57 -35.05 -10.07
N THR A 503 -30.82 -34.71 -11.33
CA THR A 503 -32.00 -35.17 -12.05
C THR A 503 -31.99 -36.69 -12.00
N LYS A 504 -32.91 -37.27 -11.23
CA LYS A 504 -33.26 -38.68 -11.36
C LYS A 504 -33.88 -38.87 -12.74
N ASN A 505 -33.33 -39.85 -13.47
CA ASN A 505 -33.66 -40.32 -14.81
C ASN A 505 -35.09 -40.08 -15.32
#